data_AF-A0A5N6K7Q0-F1
#
_entry.id   AF-A0A5N6K7Q0-F1
#
_cell.length_a   1.000
_cell.length_b   1.000
_cell.length_c   1.000
_cell.angle_alpha   90.00
_cell.angle_beta   90.00
_cell.angle_gamma   90.00
#
_symmetry.space_group_name_H-M   'P 1'
#
loop_
_entity.id
_entity.type
_entity.pdbx_description
1 polymer ?
#
loop_
_entity_poly.entity_id
_entity_poly.type
_entity_poly.pdbx_seq_one_letter_code
_entity_poly.pdbx_strand_id
1 'polypeptide(L)'
;MSYSKKDEDGDTAIMRVDRTSVFQEARLFNSSPIQPRRCRVLLTKIALLLYTGEKFPTNEATTLFFGISKLFQNKDASLRQVVHLIIKELAHSAEDIIMVTSTIMKDTGGGTDAIYRPNAIRALCRIIDASTVQSIERVMKTAIVDKNPSVSSAALISSYHLLPIARDVVRRWQSETQEAATATKSSGGFSLGFSTSSSQTPVNNSTMTQYHAIGLLYQMRMHDRMALVKMVQQFGAAGAVKSPAATVMLVRLAAQLAEEDQQLRRPMMQLLDGWLRHKSEMVNFEAAKAICDMRDVTDAEGCH
;
A
#
# COMPACT_ATOMS: atom_id res chain seq x y z
N MET A 1 27.99 17.00 37.39
CA MET A 1 28.17 16.31 36.10
C MET A 1 27.91 14.83 36.30
N SER A 2 26.82 14.30 35.76
CA SER A 2 26.57 12.85 35.66
C SER A 2 25.50 12.64 34.59
N TYR A 3 25.88 12.92 33.33
CA TYR A 3 25.15 12.49 32.16
C TYR A 3 25.91 11.32 31.52
N SER A 4 25.15 10.36 31.00
CA SER A 4 25.58 9.28 30.10
C SER A 4 26.23 8.05 30.73
N LYS A 5 25.41 7.14 31.29
CA LYS A 5 25.80 5.72 31.44
C LYS A 5 24.64 4.71 31.50
N LYS A 6 23.49 5.01 30.86
CA LYS A 6 22.33 4.10 30.85
C LYS A 6 21.76 3.75 29.48
N ASP A 7 22.31 4.30 28.39
CA ASP A 7 21.76 4.07 27.04
C ASP A 7 22.55 3.04 26.21
N GLU A 8 23.75 2.61 26.62
CA GLU A 8 24.55 1.63 25.84
C GLU A 8 24.14 0.16 26.04
N ASP A 9 23.51 -0.19 27.17
CA ASP A 9 23.11 -1.58 27.47
C ASP A 9 21.82 -2.00 26.73
N GLY A 10 21.03 -1.05 26.25
CA GLY A 10 19.83 -1.31 25.46
C GLY A 10 20.13 -1.73 24.02
N ASP A 11 21.18 -1.14 23.44
CA ASP A 11 21.57 -1.34 22.03
C ASP A 11 22.32 -2.66 21.81
N THR A 12 23.11 -3.10 22.79
CA THR A 12 23.86 -4.35 22.73
C THR A 12 22.99 -5.60 22.88
N ALA A 13 21.85 -5.52 23.58
CA ALA A 13 20.89 -6.62 23.70
C ALA A 13 20.10 -6.89 22.41
N ILE A 14 20.00 -5.90 21.52
CA ILE A 14 19.39 -6.04 20.18
C ILE A 14 20.38 -6.66 19.18
N MET A 15 21.69 -6.58 19.42
CA MET A 15 22.73 -7.11 18.51
C MET A 15 23.03 -8.62 18.66
N ARG A 16 22.57 -9.30 19.72
CA ARG A 16 22.72 -10.76 19.89
C ARG A 16 21.38 -11.42 20.11
N VAL A 17 20.54 -11.38 19.09
CA VAL A 17 19.25 -12.08 19.10
C VAL A 17 19.46 -13.49 18.54
N ASP A 18 19.33 -14.51 19.38
CA ASP A 18 19.36 -15.92 18.97
C ASP A 18 17.92 -16.40 18.77
N ARG A 19 17.61 -16.97 17.59
CA ARG A 19 16.31 -17.56 17.25
C ARG A 19 15.76 -18.49 18.33
N THR A 20 16.60 -19.34 18.91
CA THR A 20 16.15 -20.33 19.89
C THR A 20 15.66 -19.66 21.17
N SER A 21 16.37 -18.63 21.64
CA SER A 21 15.99 -17.82 22.80
C SER A 21 14.70 -17.03 22.54
N VAL A 22 14.57 -16.39 21.37
CA VAL A 22 13.37 -15.65 20.98
C VAL A 22 12.15 -16.56 20.88
N PHE A 23 12.32 -17.76 20.32
CA PHE A 23 11.23 -18.74 20.24
C PHE A 23 10.79 -19.22 21.62
N GLN A 24 11.71 -19.40 22.57
CA GLN A 24 11.36 -19.73 23.96
C GLN A 24 10.66 -18.56 24.67
N GLU A 25 11.16 -17.33 24.48
CA GLU A 25 10.54 -16.11 25.00
C GLU A 25 9.11 -15.91 24.45
N ALA A 26 8.81 -16.38 23.23
CA ALA A 26 7.48 -16.29 22.61
C ALA A 26 6.37 -17.00 23.40
N ARG A 27 6.71 -17.88 24.35
CA ARG A 27 5.74 -18.43 25.32
C ARG A 27 5.07 -17.34 26.16
N LEU A 28 5.70 -16.16 26.30
CA LEU A 28 5.12 -14.98 26.95
C LEU A 28 3.76 -14.59 26.34
N PHE A 29 3.54 -14.81 25.03
CA PHE A 29 2.28 -14.48 24.38
C PHE A 29 1.07 -15.28 24.90
N ASN A 30 1.31 -16.41 25.55
CA ASN A 30 0.28 -17.23 26.17
C ASN A 30 -0.03 -16.83 27.63
N SER A 31 0.76 -15.94 28.23
CA SER A 31 0.56 -15.51 29.61
C SER A 31 -0.58 -14.50 29.72
N SER A 32 -1.41 -14.65 30.76
CA SER A 32 -2.43 -13.68 31.16
C SER A 32 -2.07 -13.13 32.55
N PRO A 33 -1.96 -11.80 32.76
CA PRO A 33 -2.32 -10.70 31.85
C PRO A 33 -1.24 -10.38 30.79
N ILE A 34 -1.67 -9.99 29.59
CA ILE A 34 -0.79 -9.58 28.48
C ILE A 34 -0.10 -8.26 28.82
N GLN A 35 1.24 -8.25 28.80
CA GLN A 35 2.06 -7.05 29.03
C GLN A 35 2.46 -6.41 27.68
N PRO A 36 1.86 -5.27 27.26
CA PRO A 36 2.05 -4.73 25.91
C PRO A 36 3.50 -4.34 25.62
N ARG A 37 4.18 -3.71 26.58
CA ARG A 37 5.57 -3.24 26.39
C ARG A 37 6.52 -4.40 26.13
N ARG A 38 6.45 -5.47 26.92
CA ARG A 38 7.31 -6.66 26.75
C ARG A 38 6.98 -7.40 25.45
N CYS A 39 5.70 -7.54 25.12
CA CYS A 39 5.28 -8.17 23.87
C CYS A 39 5.79 -7.39 22.65
N ARG A 40 5.78 -6.05 22.67
CA ARG A 40 6.35 -5.23 21.58
C ARG A 40 7.84 -5.46 21.40
N VAL A 41 8.62 -5.46 22.49
CA VAL A 41 10.07 -5.71 22.43
C VAL A 41 10.34 -7.09 21.82
N LEU A 42 9.59 -8.12 22.25
CA LEU A 42 9.73 -9.46 21.72
C LEU A 42 9.32 -9.56 20.24
N LEU A 43 8.23 -8.91 19.84
CA LEU A 43 7.83 -8.84 18.43
C LEU A 43 8.88 -8.10 17.59
N THR A 44 9.55 -7.07 18.12
CA THR A 44 10.64 -6.38 17.44
C THR A 44 11.86 -7.30 17.26
N LYS A 45 12.20 -8.13 18.26
CA LYS A 45 13.24 -9.16 18.10
C LYS A 45 12.88 -10.15 16.99
N ILE A 46 11.63 -10.62 16.94
CA ILE A 46 11.13 -11.50 15.87
C ILE A 46 11.22 -10.80 14.51
N ALA A 47 10.83 -9.52 14.43
CA ALA A 47 10.95 -8.71 13.22
C ALA A 47 12.40 -8.66 12.72
N LEU A 48 13.34 -8.40 13.63
CA LEU A 48 14.77 -8.31 13.32
C LEU A 48 15.26 -9.63 12.71
N LEU A 49 14.95 -10.77 13.34
CA LEU A 49 15.35 -12.10 12.84
C LEU A 49 14.83 -12.36 11.43
N LEU A 50 13.56 -12.03 11.18
CA LEU A 50 12.94 -12.18 9.86
C LEU A 50 13.62 -11.28 8.81
N TYR A 51 13.92 -10.02 9.15
CA TYR A 51 14.58 -9.08 8.24
C TYR A 51 16.07 -9.36 8.02
N THR A 52 16.75 -9.99 8.98
CA THR A 52 18.13 -10.48 8.81
C THR A 52 18.21 -11.73 7.93
N GLY A 53 17.07 -12.27 7.50
CA GLY A 53 16.99 -13.41 6.59
C GLY A 53 16.90 -14.77 7.27
N GLU A 54 16.75 -14.82 8.60
CA GLU A 54 16.54 -16.07 9.31
C GLU A 54 15.11 -16.56 9.13
N LYS A 55 14.96 -17.82 8.73
CA LYS A 55 13.65 -18.44 8.48
C LYS A 55 13.29 -19.37 9.62
N PHE A 56 12.09 -19.19 10.16
CA PHE A 56 11.52 -20.15 11.09
C PHE A 56 11.01 -21.38 10.30
N PRO A 57 11.27 -22.61 10.78
CA PRO A 57 10.64 -23.80 10.21
C PRO A 57 9.13 -23.73 10.39
N THR A 58 8.37 -24.38 9.50
CA THR A 58 6.90 -24.30 9.43
C THR A 58 6.23 -24.51 10.80
N ASN A 59 6.65 -25.52 11.56
CA ASN A 59 6.10 -25.83 12.88
C ASN A 59 6.28 -24.68 13.89
N GLU A 60 7.47 -24.06 13.90
CA GLU A 60 7.75 -22.92 14.77
C GLU A 60 7.01 -21.67 14.29
N ALA A 61 6.98 -21.42 12.98
CA ALA A 61 6.26 -20.31 12.38
C ALA A 61 4.77 -20.36 12.72
N THR A 62 4.14 -21.53 12.59
CA THR A 62 2.73 -21.76 12.95
C THR A 62 2.49 -21.54 14.45
N THR A 63 3.40 -22.03 15.31
CA THR A 63 3.30 -21.82 16.76
C THR A 63 3.43 -20.33 17.13
N LEU A 64 4.39 -19.62 16.54
CA LEU A 64 4.56 -18.18 16.70
C LEU A 64 3.33 -17.43 16.20
N PHE A 65 2.80 -17.81 15.03
CA PHE A 65 1.62 -17.21 14.42
C PHE A 65 0.41 -17.26 15.36
N PHE A 66 0.10 -18.44 15.92
CA PHE A 66 -1.01 -18.57 16.89
C PHE A 66 -0.72 -17.95 18.26
N GLY A 67 0.55 -17.89 18.68
CA GLY A 67 0.93 -17.14 19.87
C GLY A 67 0.66 -15.65 19.69
N ILE A 68 1.09 -15.09 18.56
CA ILE A 68 0.95 -13.67 18.21
C ILE A 68 -0.52 -13.31 17.99
N SER A 69 -1.33 -14.20 17.40
CA SER A 69 -2.75 -13.93 17.18
C SER A 69 -3.54 -13.75 18.49
N LYS A 70 -3.11 -14.35 19.60
CA LYS A 70 -3.71 -14.09 20.93
C LYS A 70 -3.50 -12.66 21.40
N LEU A 71 -2.47 -11.97 20.92
CA LEU A 71 -2.22 -10.57 21.26
C LEU A 71 -3.29 -9.62 20.71
N PHE A 72 -4.11 -10.05 19.74
CA PHE A 72 -5.31 -9.34 19.30
C PHE A 72 -6.38 -9.20 20.39
N GLN A 73 -6.23 -9.81 21.57
CA GLN A 73 -7.11 -9.52 22.70
C GLN A 73 -6.82 -8.15 23.33
N ASN A 74 -5.60 -7.63 23.17
CA ASN A 74 -5.22 -6.35 23.74
C ASN A 74 -5.69 -5.17 22.84
N LYS A 75 -6.10 -4.06 23.46
CA LYS A 75 -6.58 -2.86 22.75
C LYS A 75 -5.48 -1.82 22.47
N ASP A 76 -4.24 -2.06 22.89
CA ASP A 76 -3.12 -1.14 22.63
C ASP A 76 -2.84 -0.99 21.13
N ALA A 77 -2.99 0.23 20.61
CA ALA A 77 -2.84 0.51 19.18
C ALA A 77 -1.43 0.21 18.67
N SER A 78 -0.40 0.54 19.44
CA SER A 78 1.00 0.28 19.07
C SER A 78 1.30 -1.22 19.02
N LEU A 79 0.82 -2.00 19.99
CA LEU A 79 0.94 -3.46 19.94
C LEU A 79 0.24 -4.03 18.71
N ARG A 80 -1.00 -3.60 18.41
CA ARG A 80 -1.71 -4.06 17.22
C ARG A 80 -0.98 -3.76 15.92
N GLN A 81 -0.34 -2.60 15.78
CA GLN A 81 0.44 -2.29 14.57
C GLN A 81 1.56 -3.29 14.33
N VAL A 82 2.31 -3.64 15.38
CA VAL A 82 3.42 -4.60 15.27
C VAL A 82 2.88 -6.01 15.03
N VAL A 83 1.78 -6.40 15.68
CA VAL A 83 1.11 -7.69 15.44
C VAL A 83 0.74 -7.88 13.97
N HIS A 84 0.09 -6.88 13.35
CA HIS A 84 -0.26 -6.94 11.92
C HIS A 84 0.96 -7.06 11.01
N LEU A 85 2.08 -6.40 11.37
CA LEU A 85 3.32 -6.48 10.61
C LEU A 85 3.89 -7.90 10.65
N ILE A 86 4.05 -8.48 11.84
CA ILE A 86 4.67 -9.80 12.00
C ILE A 86 3.78 -10.91 11.45
N ILE A 87 2.46 -10.83 11.63
CA ILE A 87 1.52 -11.79 11.03
C ILE A 87 1.63 -11.79 9.51
N LYS A 88 1.76 -10.62 8.89
CA LYS A 88 1.90 -10.49 7.43
C LYS A 88 3.21 -11.12 6.93
N GLU A 89 4.31 -11.01 7.68
CA GLU A 89 5.58 -11.67 7.32
C GLU A 89 5.52 -13.18 7.57
N LEU A 90 4.96 -13.64 8.69
CA LEU A 90 4.83 -15.07 8.99
C LEU A 90 3.83 -15.82 8.11
N ALA A 91 2.93 -15.11 7.43
CA ALA A 91 1.88 -15.69 6.59
C ALA A 91 2.40 -16.52 5.39
N HIS A 92 3.67 -16.39 4.98
CA HIS A 92 4.21 -17.24 3.92
C HIS A 92 4.76 -18.58 4.43
N SER A 93 4.97 -18.71 5.75
CA SER A 93 5.66 -19.85 6.38
C SER A 93 4.78 -20.61 7.36
N ALA A 94 3.67 -20.03 7.83
CA ALA A 94 2.75 -20.66 8.76
C ALA A 94 1.64 -21.43 8.01
N GLU A 95 1.03 -22.40 8.71
CA GLU A 95 -0.14 -23.15 8.25
C GLU A 95 -1.42 -22.66 8.97
N ASP A 96 -2.60 -23.00 8.44
CA ASP A 96 -3.92 -22.68 9.00
C ASP A 96 -4.17 -21.18 9.31
N ILE A 97 -3.53 -20.32 8.52
CA ILE A 97 -3.55 -18.86 8.67
C ILE A 97 -4.97 -18.28 8.60
N ILE A 98 -5.89 -18.94 7.91
CA ILE A 98 -7.29 -18.50 7.73
C ILE A 98 -8.02 -18.30 9.08
N MET A 99 -7.59 -18.96 10.16
CA MET A 99 -8.21 -18.83 11.49
C MET A 99 -8.19 -17.39 12.05
N VAL A 100 -7.25 -16.54 11.64
CA VAL A 100 -7.17 -15.14 12.12
C VAL A 100 -7.91 -14.13 11.24
N THR A 101 -8.47 -14.58 10.10
CA THR A 101 -9.14 -13.72 9.13
C THR A 101 -10.29 -12.92 9.76
N SER A 102 -11.13 -13.57 10.58
CA SER A 102 -12.26 -12.89 11.24
C SER A 102 -11.81 -11.81 12.23
N THR A 103 -10.70 -12.05 12.94
CA THR A 103 -10.12 -11.10 13.89
C THR A 103 -9.53 -9.89 13.18
N ILE A 104 -8.78 -10.11 12.09
CA ILE A 104 -8.20 -9.02 11.29
C ILE A 104 -9.31 -8.25 10.57
N MET A 105 -10.37 -8.92 10.11
CA MET A 105 -11.51 -8.26 9.46
C MET A 105 -12.21 -7.28 10.40
N LYS A 106 -12.31 -7.58 11.71
CA LYS A 106 -12.82 -6.62 12.70
C LYS A 106 -11.97 -5.35 12.76
N ASP A 107 -10.65 -5.49 12.67
CA ASP A 107 -9.69 -4.38 12.68
C ASP A 107 -9.68 -3.58 11.35
N THR A 108 -10.29 -4.11 10.29
CA THR A 108 -10.52 -3.36 9.02
C THR A 108 -11.80 -2.53 9.02
N GLY A 109 -12.75 -2.82 9.93
CA GLY A 109 -14.00 -2.11 10.08
C GLY A 109 -13.79 -0.68 10.59
N GLY A 110 -14.68 0.25 10.21
CA GLY A 110 -14.56 1.70 10.39
C GLY A 110 -14.71 2.22 11.83
N GLY A 111 -14.06 1.60 12.81
CA GLY A 111 -13.89 2.15 14.15
C GLY A 111 -12.92 3.33 14.20
N THR A 112 -12.82 3.96 15.36
CA THR A 112 -11.96 5.12 15.69
C THR A 112 -10.46 4.89 15.48
N ASP A 113 -10.05 3.65 15.21
CA ASP A 113 -8.64 3.24 15.19
C ASP A 113 -8.03 3.27 13.78
N ALA A 114 -8.10 4.44 13.15
CA ALA A 114 -7.53 4.69 11.82
C ALA A 114 -6.02 4.41 11.71
N ILE A 115 -5.33 4.27 12.84
CA ILE A 115 -3.88 4.11 12.96
C ILE A 115 -3.40 2.73 12.48
N TYR A 116 -4.13 1.65 12.79
CA TYR A 116 -3.75 0.29 12.37
C TYR A 116 -4.60 -0.27 11.23
N ARG A 117 -5.72 0.36 10.89
CA ARG A 117 -6.61 -0.06 9.79
C ARG A 117 -5.89 -0.28 8.45
N PRO A 118 -4.96 0.57 7.98
CA PRO A 118 -4.19 0.31 6.76
C PRO A 118 -3.34 -0.96 6.86
N ASN A 119 -2.75 -1.24 8.04
CA ASN A 119 -1.94 -2.43 8.27
C ASN A 119 -2.82 -3.68 8.32
N ALA A 120 -4.02 -3.58 8.92
CA ALA A 120 -5.02 -4.65 8.91
C ALA A 120 -5.43 -5.02 7.49
N ILE A 121 -5.71 -4.05 6.61
CA ILE A 121 -6.08 -4.30 5.20
C ILE A 121 -4.94 -4.99 4.44
N ARG A 122 -3.67 -4.57 4.65
CA ARG A 122 -2.51 -5.20 4.01
C ARG A 122 -2.27 -6.62 4.51
N ALA A 123 -2.41 -6.84 5.82
CA ALA A 123 -2.29 -8.17 6.42
C ALA A 123 -3.40 -9.10 5.92
N LEU A 124 -4.64 -8.61 5.89
CA LEU A 124 -5.81 -9.34 5.43
C LEU A 124 -5.64 -9.88 4.00
N CYS A 125 -5.13 -9.06 3.09
CA CYS A 125 -4.95 -9.49 1.69
C CYS A 125 -3.76 -10.43 1.48
N ARG A 126 -2.88 -10.61 2.47
CA ARG A 126 -1.78 -11.58 2.42
C ARG A 126 -2.16 -12.95 2.99
N ILE A 127 -3.15 -13.00 3.88
CA ILE A 127 -3.61 -14.25 4.51
C ILE A 127 -4.77 -14.91 3.75
N ILE A 128 -5.40 -14.17 2.84
CA ILE A 128 -6.58 -14.63 2.10
C ILE A 128 -6.17 -15.42 0.86
N ASP A 129 -6.94 -16.47 0.60
CA ASP A 129 -6.88 -17.32 -0.57
C ASP A 129 -8.03 -17.02 -1.55
N ALA A 130 -7.96 -17.57 -2.76
CA ALA A 130 -8.96 -17.33 -3.82
C ALA A 130 -10.40 -17.66 -3.38
N SER A 131 -10.59 -18.66 -2.51
CA SER A 131 -11.92 -19.10 -2.07
C SER A 131 -12.60 -18.11 -1.11
N THR A 132 -11.84 -17.39 -0.29
CA THR A 132 -12.38 -16.48 0.73
C THR A 132 -12.37 -15.01 0.32
N VAL A 133 -11.82 -14.63 -0.84
CA VAL A 133 -11.80 -13.23 -1.33
C VAL A 133 -13.20 -12.60 -1.38
N GLN A 134 -14.24 -13.37 -1.71
CA GLN A 134 -15.59 -12.84 -1.79
C GLN A 134 -16.12 -12.33 -0.43
N SER A 135 -15.65 -12.92 0.67
CA SER A 135 -16.04 -12.49 2.03
C SER A 135 -15.55 -11.08 2.39
N ILE A 136 -14.42 -10.64 1.81
CA ILE A 136 -13.83 -9.33 2.06
C ILE A 136 -14.25 -8.27 1.05
N GLU A 137 -15.04 -8.60 0.04
CA GLU A 137 -15.41 -7.68 -1.05
C GLU A 137 -16.01 -6.37 -0.51
N ARG A 138 -16.96 -6.46 0.44
CA ARG A 138 -17.59 -5.28 1.05
C ARG A 138 -16.56 -4.42 1.80
N VAL A 139 -15.70 -5.05 2.58
CA VAL A 139 -14.63 -4.36 3.32
C VAL A 139 -13.71 -3.62 2.35
N MET A 140 -13.27 -4.29 1.28
CA MET A 140 -12.37 -3.70 0.29
C MET A 140 -13.00 -2.53 -0.45
N LYS A 141 -14.24 -2.68 -0.93
CA LYS A 141 -14.98 -1.58 -1.59
C LYS A 141 -15.08 -0.33 -0.72
N THR A 142 -15.48 -0.50 0.55
CA THR A 142 -15.56 0.63 1.48
C THR A 142 -14.19 1.23 1.83
N ALA A 143 -13.13 0.41 1.88
CA ALA A 143 -11.78 0.88 2.14
C ALA A 143 -11.17 1.64 0.96
N ILE A 144 -11.49 1.27 -0.28
CA ILE A 144 -11.01 1.95 -1.51
C ILE A 144 -11.50 3.41 -1.54
N VAL A 145 -12.78 3.65 -1.24
CA VAL A 145 -13.38 5.00 -1.27
C VAL A 145 -13.16 5.80 0.03
N ASP A 146 -12.50 5.20 1.04
CA ASP A 146 -12.35 5.79 2.38
C ASP A 146 -11.72 7.19 2.38
N LYS A 147 -12.22 8.08 3.25
CA LYS A 147 -11.74 9.46 3.35
C LYS A 147 -10.27 9.55 3.73
N ASN A 148 -9.74 8.59 4.49
CA ASN A 148 -8.34 8.55 4.87
C ASN A 148 -7.47 8.02 3.70
N PRO A 149 -6.55 8.84 3.15
CA PRO A 149 -5.71 8.44 2.02
C PRO A 149 -4.82 7.22 2.30
N SER A 150 -4.45 6.99 3.57
CA SER A 150 -3.65 5.83 3.97
C SER A 150 -4.44 4.52 3.88
N VAL A 151 -5.73 4.56 4.23
CA VAL A 151 -6.64 3.40 4.14
C VAL A 151 -6.95 3.10 2.68
N SER A 152 -7.32 4.12 1.90
CA SER A 152 -7.58 4.01 0.47
C SER A 152 -6.35 3.48 -0.30
N SER A 153 -5.16 4.03 -0.05
CA SER A 153 -3.93 3.54 -0.68
C SER A 153 -3.60 2.09 -0.31
N ALA A 154 -3.77 1.72 0.97
CA ALA A 154 -3.56 0.34 1.40
C ALA A 154 -4.53 -0.62 0.68
N ALA A 155 -5.80 -0.24 0.57
CA ALA A 155 -6.81 -1.04 -0.12
C ALA A 155 -6.54 -1.18 -1.63
N LEU A 156 -6.07 -0.12 -2.29
CA LEU A 156 -5.73 -0.13 -3.71
C LEU A 156 -4.54 -1.06 -4.00
N ILE A 157 -3.45 -0.95 -3.24
CA ILE A 157 -2.28 -1.83 -3.38
C ILE A 157 -2.63 -3.28 -3.02
N SER A 158 -3.41 -3.47 -1.95
CA SER A 158 -3.91 -4.79 -1.58
C SER A 158 -4.74 -5.43 -2.71
N SER A 159 -5.62 -4.66 -3.35
CA SER A 159 -6.38 -5.10 -4.53
C SER A 159 -5.47 -5.48 -5.70
N TYR A 160 -4.37 -4.74 -5.92
CA TYR A 160 -3.38 -5.07 -6.94
C TYR A 160 -2.74 -6.44 -6.70
N HIS A 161 -2.35 -6.75 -5.45
CA HIS A 161 -1.81 -8.06 -5.10
C HIS A 161 -2.83 -9.21 -5.20
N LEU A 162 -4.13 -8.92 -5.12
CA LEU A 162 -5.20 -9.90 -5.28
C LEU A 162 -5.54 -10.21 -6.75
N LEU A 163 -5.12 -9.38 -7.71
CA LEU A 163 -5.43 -9.59 -9.13
C LEU A 163 -4.96 -10.94 -9.69
N PRO A 164 -3.75 -11.45 -9.38
CA PRO A 164 -3.32 -12.77 -9.85
C PRO A 164 -4.10 -13.94 -9.22
N ILE A 165 -4.69 -13.72 -8.04
CA ILE A 165 -5.37 -14.76 -7.25
C ILE A 165 -6.87 -14.82 -7.59
N ALA A 166 -7.52 -13.66 -7.69
CA ALA A 166 -8.98 -13.55 -7.83
C ALA A 166 -9.37 -12.39 -8.77
N ARG A 167 -8.93 -12.47 -10.02
CA ARG A 167 -9.11 -11.44 -11.04
C ARG A 167 -10.56 -10.98 -11.21
N ASP A 168 -11.50 -11.91 -11.29
CA ASP A 168 -12.91 -11.60 -11.56
C ASP A 168 -13.58 -10.87 -10.39
N VAL A 169 -13.17 -11.18 -9.16
CA VAL A 169 -13.67 -10.49 -7.97
C VAL A 169 -13.16 -9.05 -7.93
N VAL A 170 -11.85 -8.85 -8.13
CA VAL A 170 -11.23 -7.51 -8.11
C VAL A 170 -11.76 -6.65 -9.26
N ARG A 171 -12.04 -7.23 -10.44
CA ARG A 171 -12.68 -6.51 -11.57
C ARG A 171 -14.00 -5.85 -11.22
N ARG A 172 -14.78 -6.43 -10.29
CA ARG A 172 -16.03 -5.86 -9.80
C ARG A 172 -15.85 -4.62 -8.92
N TRP A 173 -14.60 -4.24 -8.58
CA TRP A 173 -14.27 -3.06 -7.77
C TRP A 173 -13.84 -1.86 -8.64
N GLN A 174 -14.03 -1.96 -9.97
CA GLN A 174 -13.60 -0.95 -10.93
C GLN A 174 -14.29 0.41 -10.71
N SER A 175 -15.57 0.42 -10.35
CA SER A 175 -16.33 1.63 -10.04
C SER A 175 -15.72 2.42 -8.88
N GLU A 176 -15.45 1.75 -7.78
CA GLU A 176 -14.86 2.32 -6.57
C GLU A 176 -13.42 2.76 -6.83
N THR A 177 -12.68 2.01 -7.64
CA THR A 177 -11.32 2.37 -8.04
C THR A 177 -11.32 3.62 -8.93
N GLN A 178 -12.27 3.73 -9.85
CA GLN A 178 -12.44 4.91 -10.69
C GLN A 178 -12.79 6.13 -9.85
N GLU A 179 -13.68 5.99 -8.86
CA GLU A 179 -13.99 7.05 -7.90
C GLU A 179 -12.72 7.47 -7.13
N ALA A 180 -11.90 6.52 -6.66
CA ALA A 180 -10.65 6.85 -5.97
C ALA A 180 -9.61 7.55 -6.87
N ALA A 181 -9.61 7.29 -8.18
CA ALA A 181 -8.73 7.93 -9.16
C ALA A 181 -9.15 9.37 -9.49
N THR A 182 -10.46 9.63 -9.57
CA THR A 182 -11.01 10.97 -9.82
C THR A 182 -11.16 11.79 -8.54
N ALA A 183 -11.21 11.12 -7.38
CA ALA A 183 -11.24 11.72 -6.06
C ALA A 183 -9.96 12.50 -5.83
N THR A 184 -9.99 13.72 -6.32
CA THR A 184 -9.04 14.76 -6.01
C THR A 184 -9.36 15.20 -4.59
N LYS A 185 -9.03 14.36 -3.61
CA LYS A 185 -9.14 14.67 -2.18
C LYS A 185 -8.09 15.71 -1.83
N SER A 186 -8.18 16.89 -2.46
CA SER A 186 -7.57 18.09 -1.93
C SER A 186 -8.33 18.39 -0.65
N SER A 187 -7.68 18.16 0.50
CA SER A 187 -8.03 18.90 1.71
C SER A 187 -7.63 20.37 1.53
N GLY A 188 -8.17 21.01 0.48
CA GLY A 188 -8.07 22.43 0.20
C GLY A 188 -8.98 23.23 1.14
N GLY A 189 -8.94 22.91 2.43
CA GLY A 189 -9.42 23.78 3.48
C GLY A 189 -8.25 24.67 3.87
N PHE A 190 -8.26 25.89 3.37
CA PHE A 190 -7.41 26.96 3.86
C PHE A 190 -7.74 27.19 5.34
N SER A 191 -7.00 26.55 6.25
CA SER A 191 -7.15 26.77 7.69
C SER A 191 -6.40 28.04 8.08
N LEU A 192 -7.00 29.19 7.80
CA LEU A 192 -6.69 30.41 8.55
C LEU A 192 -7.17 30.22 9.99
N GLY A 193 -6.22 30.28 10.93
CA GLY A 193 -6.40 30.83 12.27
C GLY A 193 -7.45 30.18 13.19
N PHE A 194 -6.95 29.74 14.36
CA PHE A 194 -7.70 29.53 15.62
C PHE A 194 -8.55 28.25 15.72
N SER A 195 -7.94 27.14 16.16
CA SER A 195 -8.61 26.21 17.07
C SER A 195 -7.64 25.40 17.93
N THR A 196 -8.11 25.15 19.14
CA THR A 196 -7.42 24.68 20.34
C THR A 196 -7.18 23.16 20.35
N SER A 197 -6.00 22.76 20.82
CA SER A 197 -5.66 21.49 21.50
C SER A 197 -6.65 20.31 21.34
N SER A 198 -6.55 19.56 20.24
CA SER A 198 -6.90 18.13 20.21
C SER A 198 -6.27 17.43 19.00
N SER A 199 -5.32 16.53 19.27
CA SER A 199 -4.81 15.45 18.40
C SER A 199 -4.90 15.69 16.88
N GLN A 200 -4.04 16.54 16.34
CA GLN A 200 -3.90 16.77 14.91
C GLN A 200 -3.06 15.64 14.31
N THR A 201 -3.71 14.57 13.83
CA THR A 201 -3.04 13.62 12.94
C THR A 201 -2.63 14.35 11.67
N PRO A 202 -1.40 14.18 11.15
CA PRO A 202 -0.97 14.85 9.94
C PRO A 202 -1.83 14.37 8.78
N VAL A 203 -2.62 15.28 8.20
CA VAL A 203 -3.46 15.00 7.04
C VAL A 203 -2.52 14.84 5.84
N ASN A 204 -2.15 13.60 5.55
CA ASN A 204 -1.31 13.28 4.40
C ASN A 204 -2.10 13.60 3.13
N ASN A 205 -1.81 14.75 2.50
CA ASN A 205 -2.29 15.12 1.16
C ASN A 205 -1.63 14.24 0.10
N SER A 206 -1.84 12.93 0.24
CA SER A 206 -1.15 11.94 -0.56
C SER A 206 -1.83 11.83 -1.90
N THR A 207 -1.22 12.44 -2.92
CA THR A 207 -1.53 12.16 -4.31
C THR A 207 -1.21 10.70 -4.69
N MET A 208 -0.64 9.90 -3.77
CA MET A 208 -0.40 8.48 -3.98
C MET A 208 -1.69 7.68 -4.13
N THR A 209 -2.82 8.08 -3.52
CA THR A 209 -4.10 7.35 -3.74
C THR A 209 -4.47 7.37 -5.22
N GLN A 210 -4.33 8.54 -5.87
CA GLN A 210 -4.61 8.71 -7.29
C GLN A 210 -3.65 7.86 -8.14
N TYR A 211 -2.35 7.79 -7.77
CA TYR A 211 -1.38 6.92 -8.43
C TYR A 211 -1.74 5.44 -8.30
N HIS A 212 -2.02 4.96 -7.09
CA HIS A 212 -2.39 3.57 -6.86
C HIS A 212 -3.70 3.20 -7.57
N ALA A 213 -4.67 4.12 -7.63
CA ALA A 213 -5.94 3.90 -8.30
C ALA A 213 -5.76 3.80 -9.83
N ILE A 214 -5.03 4.73 -10.44
CA ILE A 214 -4.73 4.67 -11.88
C ILE A 214 -3.90 3.42 -12.21
N GLY A 215 -2.95 3.06 -11.35
CA GLY A 215 -2.16 1.82 -11.51
C GLY A 215 -3.01 0.55 -11.44
N LEU A 216 -3.97 0.50 -10.52
CA LEU A 216 -4.91 -0.62 -10.44
C LEU A 216 -5.83 -0.69 -11.66
N LEU A 217 -6.37 0.45 -12.13
CA LEU A 217 -7.20 0.52 -13.34
C LEU A 217 -6.44 0.05 -14.58
N TYR A 218 -5.18 0.45 -14.72
CA TYR A 218 -4.31 -0.03 -15.80
C TYR A 218 -4.23 -1.55 -15.78
N GLN A 219 -3.90 -2.17 -14.64
CA GLN A 219 -3.75 -3.62 -14.53
C GLN A 219 -5.07 -4.37 -14.81
N MET A 220 -6.22 -3.81 -14.41
CA MET A 220 -7.54 -4.39 -14.69
C MET A 220 -7.88 -4.37 -16.19
N ARG A 221 -7.44 -3.31 -16.88
CA ARG A 221 -7.72 -2.99 -18.30
C ARG A 221 -6.59 -3.36 -19.26
N MET A 222 -5.49 -3.95 -18.79
CA MET A 222 -4.29 -4.16 -19.61
C MET A 222 -4.50 -5.02 -20.87
N HIS A 223 -5.61 -5.75 -20.97
CA HIS A 223 -5.98 -6.55 -22.14
C HIS A 223 -7.03 -5.87 -23.04
N ASP A 224 -7.60 -4.74 -22.62
CA ASP A 224 -8.59 -3.97 -23.39
C ASP A 224 -7.94 -2.66 -23.84
N ARG A 225 -7.45 -2.67 -25.06
CA ARG A 225 -6.76 -1.56 -25.69
C ARG A 225 -7.62 -0.30 -25.76
N MET A 226 -8.90 -0.43 -26.09
CA MET A 226 -9.80 0.72 -26.19
C MET A 226 -10.06 1.35 -24.80
N ALA A 227 -10.14 0.52 -23.76
CA ALA A 227 -10.23 1.00 -22.39
C ALA A 227 -8.96 1.73 -21.92
N LEU A 228 -7.78 1.31 -22.39
CA LEU A 228 -6.51 2.01 -22.13
C LEU A 228 -6.46 3.38 -22.83
N VAL A 229 -6.87 3.45 -24.10
CA VAL A 229 -6.97 4.72 -24.85
C VAL A 229 -7.89 5.71 -24.14
N LYS A 230 -9.10 5.27 -23.77
CA LYS A 230 -10.05 6.11 -23.02
C LYS A 230 -9.48 6.57 -21.68
N MET A 231 -8.71 5.71 -21.01
CA MET A 231 -8.06 6.05 -19.75
C MET A 231 -7.01 7.15 -19.93
N VAL A 232 -6.15 7.04 -20.95
CA VAL A 232 -5.14 8.07 -21.27
C VAL A 232 -5.81 9.39 -21.65
N GLN A 233 -6.86 9.36 -22.46
CA GLN A 233 -7.60 10.56 -22.84
C GLN A 233 -8.29 11.22 -21.63
N GLN A 234 -8.91 10.42 -20.76
CA GLN A 234 -9.60 10.92 -19.57
C GLN A 234 -8.64 11.56 -18.56
N PHE A 235 -7.54 10.88 -18.24
CA PHE A 235 -6.59 11.33 -17.22
C PHE A 235 -5.46 12.20 -17.77
N GLY A 236 -5.28 12.27 -19.08
CA GLY A 236 -4.34 13.16 -19.74
C GLY A 236 -4.87 14.58 -19.94
N ALA A 237 -6.15 14.82 -19.71
CA ALA A 237 -6.70 16.17 -19.67
C ALA A 237 -6.01 17.02 -18.59
N ALA A 238 -5.72 18.28 -18.92
CA ALA A 238 -5.03 19.19 -18.02
C ALA A 238 -5.77 19.32 -16.68
N GLY A 239 -5.07 19.09 -15.57
CA GLY A 239 -5.63 19.17 -14.22
C GLY A 239 -6.40 17.94 -13.74
N ALA A 240 -6.60 16.91 -14.59
CA ALA A 240 -7.26 15.67 -14.19
C ALA A 240 -6.42 14.85 -13.19
N VAL A 241 -5.10 14.89 -13.33
CA VAL A 241 -4.15 14.19 -12.46
C VAL A 241 -3.24 15.19 -11.76
N LYS A 242 -3.21 15.11 -10.43
CA LYS A 242 -2.32 15.91 -9.57
C LYS A 242 -1.06 15.15 -9.18
N SER A 243 -1.07 13.82 -9.25
CA SER A 243 0.06 12.98 -8.85
C SER A 243 1.11 12.88 -9.95
N PRO A 244 2.34 13.37 -9.76
CA PRO A 244 3.39 13.26 -10.76
C PRO A 244 3.71 11.81 -11.15
N ALA A 245 3.67 10.89 -10.18
CA ALA A 245 3.90 9.46 -10.42
C ALA A 245 2.80 8.83 -11.30
N ALA A 246 1.56 9.29 -11.16
CA ALA A 246 0.47 8.85 -12.02
C ALA A 246 0.63 9.40 -13.44
N THR A 247 1.04 10.65 -13.59
CA THR A 247 1.33 11.23 -14.92
C THR A 247 2.47 10.50 -15.61
N VAL A 248 3.55 10.14 -14.90
CA VAL A 248 4.64 9.29 -15.42
C VAL A 248 4.11 7.94 -15.94
N MET A 249 3.18 7.32 -15.22
CA MET A 249 2.56 6.08 -15.68
C MET A 249 1.72 6.28 -16.95
N LEU A 250 1.01 7.40 -17.07
CA LEU A 250 0.25 7.76 -18.26
C LEU A 250 1.16 8.09 -19.46
N VAL A 251 2.30 8.74 -19.23
CA VAL A 251 3.35 8.99 -20.24
C VAL A 251 3.81 7.66 -20.84
N ARG A 252 4.18 6.69 -20.00
CA ARG A 252 4.61 5.35 -20.45
C ARG A 252 3.52 4.64 -21.25
N LEU A 253 2.26 4.74 -20.80
CA LEU A 253 1.14 4.14 -21.49
C LEU A 253 0.85 4.82 -22.84
N ALA A 254 0.92 6.16 -22.90
CA ALA A 254 0.73 6.91 -24.13
C ALA A 254 1.80 6.58 -25.17
N ALA A 255 3.06 6.47 -24.75
CA ALA A 255 4.17 6.06 -25.60
C ALA A 255 3.96 4.65 -26.16
N GLN A 256 3.60 3.69 -25.29
CA GLN A 256 3.27 2.32 -25.72
C GLN A 256 2.13 2.30 -26.75
N LEU A 257 1.04 3.05 -26.50
CA LEU A 257 -0.10 3.12 -27.42
C LEU A 257 0.25 3.81 -28.76
N ALA A 258 1.20 4.74 -28.76
CA ALA A 258 1.68 5.43 -29.96
C ALA A 258 2.52 4.51 -30.85
N GLU A 259 3.31 3.62 -30.27
CA GLU A 259 4.12 2.63 -30.99
C GLU A 259 3.26 1.49 -31.56
N GLU A 260 2.25 1.04 -30.80
CA GLU A 260 1.40 -0.07 -31.22
C GLU A 260 0.46 0.28 -32.38
N ASP A 261 0.11 1.57 -32.58
CA ASP A 261 -0.86 1.97 -33.59
C ASP A 261 -0.66 3.38 -34.14
N GLN A 262 -0.48 3.41 -35.44
CA GLN A 262 -0.23 4.63 -36.21
C GLN A 262 -1.39 5.62 -36.16
N GLN A 263 -2.63 5.17 -35.95
CA GLN A 263 -3.80 6.06 -35.82
C GLN A 263 -3.81 6.80 -34.48
N LEU A 264 -3.26 6.19 -33.42
CA LEU A 264 -3.16 6.79 -32.10
C LEU A 264 -1.89 7.61 -31.91
N ARG A 265 -0.89 7.45 -32.77
CA ARG A 265 0.38 8.16 -32.67
C ARG A 265 0.19 9.67 -32.55
N ARG A 266 -0.53 10.31 -33.47
CA ARG A 266 -0.76 11.77 -33.45
C ARG A 266 -1.38 12.28 -32.13
N PRO A 267 -2.53 11.75 -31.66
CA PRO A 267 -3.11 12.23 -30.40
C PRO A 267 -2.26 11.90 -29.17
N MET A 268 -1.51 10.80 -29.16
CA MET A 268 -0.60 10.48 -28.04
C MET A 268 0.62 11.39 -28.02
N MET A 269 1.20 11.73 -29.17
CA MET A 269 2.30 12.70 -29.30
C MET A 269 1.90 14.08 -28.76
N GLN A 270 0.71 14.57 -29.10
CA GLN A 270 0.20 15.84 -28.57
C GLN A 270 0.09 15.86 -27.04
N LEU A 271 -0.25 14.71 -26.43
CA LEU A 271 -0.28 14.58 -24.97
C LEU A 271 1.14 14.58 -24.38
N LEU A 272 2.08 13.86 -25.01
CA LEU A 272 3.49 13.81 -24.60
C LEU A 272 4.14 15.20 -24.66
N ASP A 273 3.91 15.95 -25.73
CA ASP A 273 4.36 17.34 -25.87
C ASP A 273 3.76 18.25 -24.79
N GLY A 274 2.49 18.05 -24.45
CA GLY A 274 1.83 18.75 -23.34
C GLY A 274 2.49 18.46 -21.98
N TRP A 275 2.97 17.23 -21.77
CA TRP A 275 3.62 16.82 -20.53
C TRP A 275 5.10 17.23 -20.43
N LEU A 276 5.76 17.65 -21.52
CA LEU A 276 7.10 18.27 -21.47
C LEU A 276 7.11 19.59 -20.67
N ARG A 277 5.98 20.29 -20.64
CA ARG A 277 5.81 21.57 -19.94
C ARG A 277 5.18 21.40 -18.56
N HIS A 278 5.19 20.19 -18.01
CA HIS A 278 4.59 19.92 -16.72
C HIS A 278 5.43 20.55 -15.59
N LYS A 279 4.78 20.88 -14.47
CA LYS A 279 5.44 21.53 -13.32
C LYS A 279 6.48 20.65 -12.63
N SER A 280 6.37 19.32 -12.78
CA SER A 280 7.25 18.34 -12.15
C SER A 280 8.29 17.85 -13.13
N GLU A 281 9.57 18.03 -12.78
CA GLU A 281 10.72 17.59 -13.58
C GLU A 281 10.70 16.09 -13.88
N MET A 282 10.19 15.27 -12.95
CA MET A 282 10.07 13.81 -13.15
C MET A 282 9.17 13.48 -14.35
N VAL A 283 8.09 14.25 -14.56
CA VAL A 283 7.19 14.08 -15.71
C VAL A 283 7.88 14.56 -16.98
N ASN A 284 8.55 15.72 -16.93
CA ASN A 284 9.25 16.28 -18.09
C ASN A 284 10.35 15.34 -18.60
N PHE A 285 11.14 14.78 -17.68
CA PHE A 285 12.21 13.84 -18.00
C PHE A 285 11.67 12.55 -18.61
N GLU A 286 10.62 11.96 -18.02
CA GLU A 286 10.02 10.75 -18.58
C GLU A 286 9.37 11.02 -19.94
N ALA A 287 8.70 12.17 -20.13
CA ALA A 287 8.11 12.56 -21.41
C ALA A 287 9.17 12.75 -22.49
N ALA A 288 10.26 13.47 -22.18
CA ALA A 288 11.39 13.65 -23.09
C ALA A 288 12.01 12.31 -23.47
N LYS A 289 12.27 11.44 -22.48
CA LYS A 289 12.78 10.10 -22.72
C LYS A 289 11.86 9.30 -23.64
N ALA A 290 10.56 9.28 -23.36
CA ALA A 290 9.58 8.56 -24.16
C ALA A 290 9.53 9.07 -25.61
N ILE A 291 9.64 10.39 -25.83
CA ILE A 291 9.72 10.99 -27.17
C ILE A 291 10.99 10.56 -27.90
N CYS A 292 12.14 10.59 -27.23
CA CYS A 292 13.42 10.18 -27.82
C CYS A 292 13.48 8.68 -28.14
N ASP A 293 12.83 7.83 -27.35
CA ASP A 293 12.85 6.38 -27.54
C ASP A 293 11.92 5.91 -28.69
N MET A 294 10.95 6.72 -29.12
CA MET A 294 10.02 6.36 -30.20
C MET A 294 10.72 6.28 -31.57
N ARG A 295 10.46 5.20 -32.32
CA ARG A 295 10.92 5.05 -33.71
C ARG A 295 10.17 6.01 -34.63
N ASP A 296 10.88 6.61 -35.58
CA ASP A 296 10.38 7.58 -36.57
C ASP A 296 9.96 8.95 -35.99
N VAL A 297 10.73 9.51 -35.05
CA VAL A 297 10.58 10.93 -34.67
C VAL A 297 10.82 11.75 -35.93
N THR A 298 9.75 12.37 -36.45
CA THR A 298 9.90 13.28 -37.59
C THR A 298 10.62 14.55 -37.13
N ASP A 299 11.34 15.26 -38.00
CA ASP A 299 12.13 16.45 -37.62
C ASP A 299 11.33 17.56 -36.91
N ALA A 300 9.99 17.52 -36.99
CA ALA A 300 9.07 18.40 -36.25
C ALA A 300 8.85 18.00 -34.78
N GLU A 301 9.14 16.75 -34.41
CA GLU A 301 8.93 16.15 -33.08
C GLU A 301 10.24 16.08 -32.25
N GLY A 302 11.41 16.21 -32.88
CA GLY A 302 12.73 16.16 -32.22
C GLY A 302 13.36 17.53 -31.91
N CYS A 303 12.81 18.62 -32.42
CA CYS A 303 13.34 19.97 -32.29
C CYS A 303 12.34 20.90 -31.59
N HIS A 304 12.19 20.76 -30.26
CA HIS A 304 11.65 21.82 -29.41
C HIS A 304 12.19 21.80 -27.98
#